data_AF-A0A8S7LFZ5-F1
#
_entry.id   AF-A0A8S7LFZ5-F1
#
_cell.length_a   1.000
_cell.length_b   1.000
_cell.length_c   1.000
_cell.angle_alpha   90.00
_cell.angle_beta   90.00
_cell.angle_gamma   90.00
#
_symmetry.space_group_name_H-M   'P 1'
#
loop_
_entity.id
_entity.type
_entity.pdbx_description
1 polymer ?
#
loop_
_entity_poly.entity_id
_entity_poly.type
_entity_poly.pdbx_seq_one_letter_code
_entity_poly.pdbx_strand_id
1 'polypeptide(L)'
;TEDDARPEALRRFELMVEEVARNASAVAQNTAAAKKSASDAGTSAREAATHATDAAGSARAASTSAGQAASSAQSASSSAGTASTKASEASKSAAAAESSKSAAATSAAAAKTSETNAAASQQSAATSASAATTKASEAATSARDAAASKEAAKSSETNASSSASSAASSATAAGNSAKAAKTSETNARSSETAAGQSASAAAGSKTAAASSASAASTSAGQASASATAAGKSAESAASSASTATTKAGEATEQASAAARSASAAKTSETNAKASETSAESSKTAAASSASSAASSASSASASKDEATRQASAAKGSATTASTKATEAAGSATAAAQSKSTAESAATRAETAAKRAEDIASAVALEDASTTKKGIVQLSSATNSTSETLAATPKAVKSAYDNAEKRLQKDQNGADIPDKGRFLNNINAVSKTDFADKRGMRYVRVNAPAGATSGKY
;
A
#
# COMPACT_ATOMS: atom_id res chain seq x y z
N THR A 1 113.82 112.38 -63.17
CA THR A 1 114.92 112.07 -62.24
C THR A 1 115.38 113.27 -61.44
N GLU A 2 114.88 113.56 -60.25
CA GLU A 2 113.65 113.20 -59.52
C GLU A 2 113.94 113.50 -58.05
N ASP A 3 112.86 113.64 -57.28
CA ASP A 3 112.84 113.57 -55.82
C ASP A 3 113.25 114.82 -55.03
N ASP A 4 112.19 115.54 -54.65
CA ASP A 4 111.87 115.83 -53.25
C ASP A 4 112.64 116.98 -52.57
N ALA A 5 112.12 118.18 -52.74
CA ALA A 5 112.39 119.32 -51.87
C ALA A 5 111.09 119.97 -51.38
N ARG A 6 110.07 119.15 -51.05
CA ARG A 6 109.10 119.61 -50.02
C ARG A 6 109.92 119.78 -48.74
N PRO A 7 109.81 120.92 -48.02
CA PRO A 7 110.47 121.07 -46.74
C PRO A 7 110.11 119.86 -45.88
N GLU A 8 111.10 119.16 -45.33
CA GLU A 8 110.88 117.95 -44.54
C GLU A 8 109.88 118.18 -43.40
N ALA A 9 109.79 119.42 -42.91
CA ALA A 9 108.76 119.90 -41.98
C ALA A 9 107.32 119.79 -42.54
N LEU A 10 107.10 120.08 -43.82
CA LEU A 10 105.80 119.99 -44.50
C LEU A 10 105.42 118.54 -44.79
N ARG A 11 106.38 117.70 -45.22
CA ARG A 11 106.15 116.24 -45.41
C ARG A 11 105.90 115.54 -44.09
N ARG A 12 106.60 115.92 -43.01
CA ARG A 12 106.36 115.44 -41.63
C ARG A 12 105.03 115.96 -41.07
N PHE A 13 104.63 117.20 -41.37
CA PHE A 13 103.32 117.73 -40.98
C PHE A 13 102.16 117.06 -41.74
N GLU A 14 102.30 116.83 -43.06
CA GLU A 14 101.33 116.06 -43.85
C GLU A 14 101.24 114.61 -43.39
N LEU A 15 102.37 113.94 -43.11
CA LEU A 15 102.40 112.60 -42.51
C LEU A 15 101.74 112.59 -41.12
N MET A 16 102.01 113.60 -40.29
CA MET A 16 101.39 113.72 -38.96
C MET A 16 99.88 113.97 -39.08
N VAL A 17 99.42 114.77 -40.04
CA VAL A 17 98.00 115.01 -40.30
C VAL A 17 97.33 113.77 -40.90
N GLU A 18 97.97 113.05 -41.83
CA GLU A 18 97.49 111.77 -42.34
C GLU A 18 97.46 110.69 -41.26
N GLU A 19 98.42 110.70 -40.35
CA GLU A 19 98.49 109.76 -39.22
C GLU A 19 97.43 110.10 -38.18
N VAL A 20 97.19 111.38 -37.88
CA VAL A 20 96.06 111.84 -37.07
C VAL A 20 94.72 111.49 -37.74
N ALA A 21 94.60 111.62 -39.07
CA ALA A 21 93.40 111.25 -39.81
C ALA A 21 93.19 109.73 -39.84
N ARG A 22 94.25 108.94 -40.03
CA ARG A 22 94.22 107.48 -39.91
C ARG A 22 93.87 107.03 -38.50
N ASN A 23 94.44 107.68 -37.49
CA ASN A 23 94.18 107.35 -36.09
C ASN A 23 92.76 107.76 -35.69
N ALA A 24 92.26 108.91 -36.16
CA ALA A 24 90.87 109.32 -36.00
C ALA A 24 89.90 108.36 -36.72
N SER A 25 90.25 107.89 -37.92
CA SER A 25 89.49 106.86 -38.65
C SER A 25 89.49 105.52 -37.91
N ALA A 26 90.64 105.08 -37.38
CA ALA A 26 90.76 103.87 -36.58
C ALA A 26 89.97 103.97 -35.26
N VAL A 27 90.00 105.13 -34.59
CA VAL A 27 89.19 105.41 -33.40
C VAL A 27 87.70 105.41 -33.75
N ALA A 28 87.29 105.98 -34.88
CA ALA A 28 85.90 105.94 -35.33
C ALA A 28 85.44 104.52 -35.67
N GLN A 29 86.27 103.72 -36.35
CA GLN A 29 86.01 102.30 -36.63
C GLN A 29 85.95 101.47 -35.35
N ASN A 30 86.88 101.66 -34.40
CA ASN A 30 86.86 100.99 -33.11
C ASN A 30 85.64 101.39 -32.27
N THR A 31 85.24 102.66 -32.32
CA THR A 31 84.02 103.14 -31.65
C THR A 31 82.77 102.53 -32.28
N ALA A 32 82.72 102.42 -33.61
CA ALA A 32 81.62 101.75 -34.31
C ALA A 32 81.57 100.25 -34.01
N ALA A 33 82.73 99.57 -33.98
CA ALA A 33 82.86 98.18 -33.60
C ALA A 33 82.45 97.95 -32.14
N ALA A 34 82.85 98.82 -31.21
CA ALA A 34 82.45 98.77 -29.81
C ALA A 34 80.93 98.98 -29.65
N LYS A 35 80.32 99.92 -30.39
CA LYS A 35 78.86 100.10 -30.42
C LYS A 35 78.14 98.87 -30.97
N LYS A 36 78.66 98.26 -32.04
CA LYS A 36 78.12 97.01 -32.61
C LYS A 36 78.22 95.87 -31.60
N SER A 37 79.38 95.66 -30.98
CA SER A 37 79.55 94.65 -29.93
C SER A 37 78.64 94.88 -28.72
N ALA A 38 78.43 96.13 -28.31
CA ALA A 38 77.48 96.46 -27.25
C ALA A 38 76.03 96.16 -27.67
N SER A 39 75.67 96.39 -28.92
CA SER A 39 74.37 96.02 -29.49
C SER A 39 74.20 94.50 -29.55
N ASP A 40 75.19 93.78 -30.05
CA ASP A 40 75.19 92.32 -30.16
C ASP A 40 75.09 91.68 -28.74
N ALA A 41 75.85 92.20 -27.77
CA ALA A 41 75.73 91.79 -26.37
C ALA A 41 74.34 92.09 -25.77
N GLY A 42 73.74 93.23 -26.12
CA GLY A 42 72.38 93.57 -25.74
C GLY A 42 71.33 92.62 -26.34
N THR A 43 71.53 92.19 -27.59
CA THR A 43 70.70 91.17 -28.25
C THR A 43 70.85 89.82 -27.55
N SER A 44 72.08 89.35 -27.34
CA SER A 44 72.33 88.07 -26.65
C SER A 44 71.80 88.05 -25.22
N ALA A 45 71.85 89.18 -24.49
CA ALA A 45 71.24 89.29 -23.16
C ALA A 45 69.70 89.15 -23.21
N ARG A 46 69.05 89.70 -24.23
CA ARG A 46 67.58 89.55 -24.44
C ARG A 46 67.22 88.12 -24.85
N GLU A 47 68.01 87.50 -25.71
CA GLU A 47 67.84 86.08 -26.09
C GLU A 47 68.00 85.17 -24.87
N ALA A 48 69.03 85.39 -24.05
CA ALA A 48 69.24 84.64 -22.81
C ALA A 48 68.07 84.82 -21.83
N ALA A 49 67.54 86.05 -21.69
CA ALA A 49 66.36 86.31 -20.86
C ALA A 49 65.09 85.61 -21.39
N THR A 50 64.94 85.54 -22.72
CA THR A 50 63.84 84.83 -23.38
C THR A 50 63.95 83.33 -23.13
N HIS A 51 65.12 82.73 -23.35
CA HIS A 51 65.37 81.31 -23.07
C HIS A 51 65.18 80.95 -21.60
N ALA A 52 65.59 81.81 -20.67
CA ALA A 52 65.34 81.61 -19.24
C ALA A 52 63.83 81.60 -18.93
N THR A 53 63.06 82.46 -19.60
CA THR A 53 61.58 82.50 -19.48
C THR A 53 60.94 81.24 -20.07
N ASP A 54 61.37 80.78 -21.24
CA ASP A 54 60.88 79.56 -21.89
C ASP A 54 61.21 78.30 -21.07
N ALA A 55 62.41 78.25 -20.48
CA ALA A 55 62.83 77.18 -19.58
C ALA A 55 61.98 77.15 -18.31
N ALA A 56 61.71 78.32 -17.71
CA ALA A 56 60.80 78.43 -16.57
C ALA A 56 59.36 78.03 -16.94
N GLY A 57 58.89 78.40 -18.13
CA GLY A 57 57.59 77.99 -18.67
C GLY A 57 57.50 76.47 -18.85
N SER A 58 58.53 75.87 -19.43
CA SER A 58 58.64 74.41 -19.63
C SER A 58 58.69 73.66 -18.31
N ALA A 59 59.42 74.16 -17.31
CA ALA A 59 59.46 73.58 -15.97
C ALA A 59 58.11 73.64 -15.25
N ARG A 60 57.36 74.74 -15.42
CA ARG A 60 55.98 74.85 -14.92
C ARG A 60 55.06 73.87 -15.62
N ALA A 61 55.13 73.77 -16.95
CA ALA A 61 54.33 72.80 -17.72
C ALA A 61 54.63 71.36 -17.31
N ALA A 62 55.90 71.00 -17.11
CA ALA A 62 56.30 69.69 -16.60
C ALA A 62 55.74 69.42 -15.20
N SER A 63 55.77 70.43 -14.32
CA SER A 63 55.20 70.32 -12.96
C SER A 63 53.67 70.13 -12.99
N THR A 64 52.97 70.85 -13.86
CA THR A 64 51.53 70.66 -14.08
C THR A 64 51.22 69.25 -14.59
N SER A 65 51.96 68.77 -15.59
CA SER A 65 51.80 67.42 -16.13
C SER A 65 52.09 66.33 -15.08
N ALA A 66 53.12 66.52 -14.24
CA ALA A 66 53.41 65.61 -13.12
C ALA A 66 52.26 65.58 -12.11
N GLY A 67 51.66 66.75 -11.80
CA GLY A 67 50.47 66.83 -10.96
C GLY A 67 49.26 66.10 -11.56
N GLN A 68 49.00 66.27 -12.86
CA GLN A 68 47.91 65.56 -13.56
C GLN A 68 48.13 64.04 -13.59
N ALA A 69 49.37 63.58 -13.77
CA ALA A 69 49.72 62.18 -13.70
C ALA A 69 49.49 61.59 -12.30
N ALA A 70 49.85 62.34 -11.25
CA ALA A 70 49.61 61.93 -9.86
C ALA A 70 48.10 61.82 -9.55
N SER A 71 47.29 62.81 -9.97
CA SER A 71 45.83 62.76 -9.80
C SER A 71 45.19 61.61 -10.57
N SER A 72 45.69 61.30 -11.77
CA SER A 72 45.24 60.16 -12.58
C SER A 72 45.59 58.82 -11.91
N ALA A 73 46.79 58.69 -11.35
CA ALA A 73 47.22 57.50 -10.60
C ALA A 73 46.38 57.30 -9.32
N GLN A 74 46.04 58.38 -8.61
CA GLN A 74 45.16 58.33 -7.45
C GLN A 74 43.74 57.88 -7.85
N SER A 75 43.20 58.44 -8.94
CA SER A 75 41.88 58.07 -9.47
C SER A 75 41.84 56.59 -9.86
N ALA A 76 42.87 56.10 -10.57
CA ALA A 76 43.01 54.70 -10.93
C ALA A 76 43.07 53.79 -9.69
N SER A 77 43.77 54.21 -8.64
CA SER A 77 43.84 53.48 -7.37
C SER A 77 42.48 53.40 -6.68
N SER A 78 41.72 54.50 -6.64
CA SER A 78 40.35 54.52 -6.11
C SER A 78 39.38 53.65 -6.92
N SER A 79 39.49 53.66 -8.26
CA SER A 79 38.71 52.79 -9.14
C SER A 79 39.06 51.31 -8.92
N ALA A 80 40.34 50.97 -8.75
CA ALA A 80 40.78 49.61 -8.44
C ALA A 80 40.24 49.13 -7.08
N GLY A 81 40.26 49.99 -6.06
CA GLY A 81 39.64 49.71 -4.76
C GLY A 81 38.13 49.45 -4.89
N THR A 82 37.42 50.29 -5.63
CA THR A 82 35.98 50.12 -5.91
C THR A 82 35.70 48.80 -6.62
N ALA A 83 36.49 48.44 -7.63
CA ALA A 83 36.37 47.17 -8.34
C ALA A 83 36.59 45.96 -7.42
N SER A 84 37.57 46.03 -6.51
CA SER A 84 37.83 45.00 -5.51
C SER A 84 36.66 44.81 -4.53
N THR A 85 36.08 45.92 -4.06
CA THR A 85 34.86 45.88 -3.22
C THR A 85 33.70 45.25 -3.96
N LYS A 86 33.46 45.63 -5.22
CA LYS A 86 32.37 45.07 -6.04
C LYS A 86 32.56 43.59 -6.33
N ALA A 87 33.78 43.13 -6.56
CA ALA A 87 34.09 41.71 -6.70
C ALA A 87 33.78 40.90 -5.41
N SER A 88 34.08 41.50 -4.25
CA SER A 88 33.77 40.90 -2.94
C SER A 88 32.26 40.83 -2.68
N GLU A 89 31.52 41.88 -3.02
CA GLU A 89 30.05 41.93 -2.92
C GLU A 89 29.38 40.91 -3.86
N ALA A 90 29.90 40.76 -5.09
CA ALA A 90 29.43 39.76 -6.04
C ALA A 90 29.66 38.34 -5.50
N SER A 91 30.81 38.09 -4.88
CA SER A 91 31.13 36.78 -4.28
C SER A 91 30.20 36.44 -3.10
N LYS A 92 29.91 37.43 -2.23
CA LYS A 92 28.92 37.27 -1.14
C LYS A 92 27.52 36.99 -1.68
N SER A 93 27.12 37.69 -2.73
CA SER A 93 25.81 37.51 -3.37
C SER A 93 25.67 36.13 -3.99
N ALA A 94 26.72 35.63 -4.65
CA ALA A 94 26.76 34.27 -5.19
C ALA A 94 26.65 33.21 -4.08
N ALA A 95 27.36 33.39 -2.96
CA ALA A 95 27.25 32.50 -1.81
C ALA A 95 25.84 32.51 -1.19
N ALA A 96 25.20 33.68 -1.09
CA ALA A 96 23.82 33.82 -0.61
C ALA A 96 22.81 33.13 -1.54
N ALA A 97 23.03 33.20 -2.87
CA ALA A 97 22.21 32.51 -3.85
C ALA A 97 22.33 30.97 -3.71
N GLU A 98 23.54 30.45 -3.52
CA GLU A 98 23.75 29.01 -3.32
C GLU A 98 23.15 28.51 -1.99
N SER A 99 23.23 29.32 -0.93
CA SER A 99 22.57 29.03 0.34
C SER A 99 21.04 29.01 0.19
N SER A 100 20.47 29.98 -0.55
CA SER A 100 19.03 30.04 -0.83
C SER A 100 18.55 28.84 -1.65
N LYS A 101 19.34 28.41 -2.64
CA LYS A 101 19.07 27.18 -3.41
C LYS A 101 19.06 25.94 -2.52
N SER A 102 20.01 25.84 -1.58
CA SER A 102 20.07 24.75 -0.62
C SER A 102 18.85 24.74 0.30
N ALA A 103 18.44 25.91 0.82
CA ALA A 103 17.24 26.05 1.65
C ALA A 103 15.96 25.68 0.88
N ALA A 104 15.85 26.06 -0.39
CA ALA A 104 14.75 25.67 -1.26
C ALA A 104 14.70 24.15 -1.48
N ALA A 105 15.85 23.50 -1.70
CA ALA A 105 15.94 22.05 -1.82
C ALA A 105 15.52 21.32 -0.53
N THR A 106 15.96 21.81 0.63
CA THR A 106 15.52 21.28 1.94
C THR A 106 14.01 21.43 2.12
N SER A 107 13.45 22.59 1.76
CA SER A 107 12.00 22.85 1.85
C SER A 107 11.19 21.94 0.93
N ALA A 108 11.67 21.69 -0.29
CA ALA A 108 11.05 20.75 -1.23
C ALA A 108 11.07 19.31 -0.69
N ALA A 109 12.18 18.89 -0.07
CA ALA A 109 12.27 17.58 0.57
C ALA A 109 11.32 17.44 1.77
N ALA A 110 11.17 18.50 2.58
CA ALA A 110 10.21 18.55 3.68
C ALA A 110 8.76 18.47 3.19
N ALA A 111 8.42 19.18 2.11
CA ALA A 111 7.10 19.11 1.48
C ALA A 111 6.77 17.68 1.00
N LYS A 112 7.72 17.02 0.33
CA LYS A 112 7.58 15.62 -0.12
C LYS A 112 7.41 14.62 1.03
N THR A 113 8.06 14.90 2.16
CA THR A 113 7.87 14.12 3.40
C THR A 113 6.47 14.33 3.97
N SER A 114 5.97 15.57 3.99
CA SER A 114 4.60 15.87 4.41
C SER A 114 3.55 15.20 3.52
N GLU A 115 3.73 15.17 2.20
CA GLU A 115 2.85 14.44 1.28
C GLU A 115 2.81 12.94 1.61
N THR A 116 3.98 12.35 1.89
CA THR A 116 4.08 10.93 2.29
C THR A 116 3.36 10.67 3.61
N ASN A 117 3.51 11.55 4.59
CA ASN A 117 2.83 11.45 5.88
C ASN A 117 1.32 11.60 5.73
N ALA A 118 0.84 12.53 4.90
CA ALA A 118 -0.57 12.72 4.61
C ALA A 118 -1.19 11.47 3.97
N ALA A 119 -0.49 10.86 3.00
CA ALA A 119 -0.92 9.60 2.38
C ALA A 119 -1.00 8.45 3.42
N ALA A 120 -0.01 8.34 4.31
CA ALA A 120 -0.02 7.34 5.39
C ALA A 120 -1.18 7.56 6.37
N SER A 121 -1.50 8.80 6.71
CA SER A 121 -2.67 9.13 7.54
C SER A 121 -4.00 8.78 6.85
N GLN A 122 -4.12 9.00 5.53
CA GLN A 122 -5.30 8.57 4.77
C GLN A 122 -5.46 7.05 4.77
N GLN A 123 -4.38 6.30 4.55
CA GLN A 123 -4.39 4.83 4.62
C GLN A 123 -4.82 4.33 6.01
N SER A 124 -4.33 4.96 7.06
CA SER A 124 -4.68 4.64 8.44
C SER A 124 -6.16 4.89 8.71
N ALA A 125 -6.69 6.04 8.28
CA ALA A 125 -8.11 6.37 8.39
C ALA A 125 -9.00 5.39 7.62
N ALA A 126 -8.61 4.99 6.39
CA ALA A 126 -9.32 3.99 5.61
C ALA A 126 -9.34 2.62 6.31
N THR A 127 -8.22 2.23 6.92
CA THR A 127 -8.12 0.98 7.69
C THR A 127 -9.04 0.99 8.91
N SER A 128 -9.05 2.10 9.66
CA SER A 128 -9.95 2.29 10.80
C SER A 128 -11.43 2.26 10.39
N ALA A 129 -11.78 2.86 9.24
CA ALA A 129 -13.15 2.83 8.71
C ALA A 129 -13.60 1.40 8.34
N SER A 130 -12.72 0.61 7.73
CA SER A 130 -13.01 -0.80 7.43
C SER A 130 -13.16 -1.63 8.71
N ALA A 131 -12.30 -1.42 9.71
CA ALA A 131 -12.42 -2.09 11.00
C ALA A 131 -13.75 -1.77 11.70
N ALA A 132 -14.19 -0.50 11.66
CA ALA A 132 -15.49 -0.08 12.19
C ALA A 132 -16.66 -0.76 11.46
N THR A 133 -16.58 -0.90 10.13
CA THR A 133 -17.59 -1.57 9.32
C THR A 133 -17.70 -3.07 9.65
N THR A 134 -16.56 -3.73 9.84
CA THR A 134 -16.51 -5.13 10.30
C THR A 134 -17.13 -5.27 11.69
N LYS A 135 -16.76 -4.40 12.64
CA LYS A 135 -17.31 -4.43 14.00
C LYS A 135 -18.83 -4.18 14.03
N ALA A 136 -19.34 -3.30 13.18
CA ALA A 136 -20.78 -3.11 13.02
C ALA A 136 -21.49 -4.37 12.50
N SER A 137 -20.86 -5.10 11.57
CA SER A 137 -21.39 -6.34 11.02
C SER A 137 -21.38 -7.49 12.04
N GLU A 138 -20.32 -7.60 12.83
CA GLU A 138 -20.22 -8.53 13.96
C GLU A 138 -21.33 -8.24 14.99
N ALA A 139 -21.52 -6.98 15.38
CA ALA A 139 -22.58 -6.58 16.31
C ALA A 139 -23.99 -6.89 15.78
N ALA A 140 -24.24 -6.66 14.48
CA ALA A 140 -25.49 -7.02 13.84
C ALA A 140 -25.74 -8.54 13.85
N THR A 141 -24.68 -9.34 13.71
CA THR A 141 -24.76 -10.81 13.79
C THR A 141 -25.10 -11.25 15.22
N SER A 142 -24.37 -10.72 16.22
CA SER A 142 -24.67 -11.01 17.64
C SER A 142 -26.10 -10.62 18.03
N ALA A 143 -26.64 -9.53 17.49
CA ALA A 143 -28.03 -9.14 17.71
C ALA A 143 -29.04 -10.16 17.14
N ARG A 144 -28.75 -10.74 15.96
CA ARG A 144 -29.58 -11.81 15.36
C ARG A 144 -29.52 -13.09 16.19
N ASP A 145 -28.34 -13.47 16.66
CA ASP A 145 -28.16 -14.67 17.49
C ASP A 145 -28.90 -14.53 18.84
N ALA A 146 -28.87 -13.34 19.43
CA ALA A 146 -29.64 -13.03 20.63
C ALA A 146 -31.16 -13.11 20.37
N ALA A 147 -31.63 -12.61 19.23
CA ALA A 147 -33.04 -12.71 18.84
C ALA A 147 -33.46 -14.17 18.61
N ALA A 148 -32.64 -14.96 17.92
CA ALA A 148 -32.88 -16.39 17.72
C ALA A 148 -32.91 -17.16 19.05
N SER A 149 -32.01 -16.82 19.98
CA SER A 149 -32.00 -17.40 21.33
C SER A 149 -33.27 -17.09 22.12
N LYS A 150 -33.81 -15.86 21.98
CA LYS A 150 -35.10 -15.48 22.60
C LYS A 150 -36.26 -16.31 22.06
N GLU A 151 -36.29 -16.59 20.76
CA GLU A 151 -37.33 -17.43 20.13
C GLU A 151 -37.21 -18.91 20.52
N ALA A 152 -35.97 -19.42 20.63
CA ALA A 152 -35.70 -20.76 21.11
C ALA A 152 -36.15 -20.95 22.58
N ALA A 153 -35.93 -19.94 23.41
CA ALA A 153 -36.42 -19.93 24.79
C ALA A 153 -37.97 -19.97 24.85
N LYS A 154 -38.65 -19.16 24.02
CA LYS A 154 -40.12 -19.15 23.95
C LYS A 154 -40.69 -20.48 23.43
N SER A 155 -40.01 -21.10 22.48
CA SER A 155 -40.36 -22.45 22.01
C SER A 155 -40.21 -23.49 23.12
N SER A 156 -39.12 -23.40 23.90
CA SER A 156 -38.90 -24.27 25.06
C SER A 156 -39.98 -24.11 26.13
N GLU A 157 -40.41 -22.89 26.42
CA GLU A 157 -41.52 -22.60 27.35
C GLU A 157 -42.85 -23.24 26.88
N THR A 158 -43.12 -23.17 25.57
CA THR A 158 -44.30 -23.79 24.95
C THR A 158 -44.24 -25.31 25.05
N ASN A 159 -43.06 -25.90 24.82
CA ASN A 159 -42.85 -27.34 24.93
C ASN A 159 -43.00 -27.82 26.39
N ALA A 160 -42.49 -27.05 27.35
CA ALA A 160 -42.67 -27.35 28.77
C ALA A 160 -44.15 -27.32 29.18
N SER A 161 -44.90 -26.31 28.72
CA SER A 161 -46.34 -26.19 28.95
C SER A 161 -47.13 -27.35 28.33
N SER A 162 -46.75 -27.76 27.12
CA SER A 162 -47.35 -28.92 26.43
C SER A 162 -47.05 -30.22 27.18
N SER A 163 -45.81 -30.39 27.65
CA SER A 163 -45.39 -31.56 28.43
C SER A 163 -46.13 -31.65 29.76
N ALA A 164 -46.34 -30.53 30.45
CA ALA A 164 -47.14 -30.46 31.66
C ALA A 164 -48.61 -30.87 31.41
N SER A 165 -49.19 -30.42 30.30
CA SER A 165 -50.57 -30.78 29.90
C SER A 165 -50.71 -32.28 29.60
N SER A 166 -49.72 -32.86 28.91
CA SER A 166 -49.65 -34.30 28.67
C SER A 166 -49.53 -35.08 29.97
N ALA A 167 -48.68 -34.65 30.90
CA ALA A 167 -48.53 -35.29 32.21
C ALA A 167 -49.83 -35.25 33.04
N ALA A 168 -50.55 -34.13 33.03
CA ALA A 168 -51.85 -34.01 33.68
C ALA A 168 -52.91 -34.95 33.07
N SER A 169 -52.89 -35.09 31.73
CA SER A 169 -53.77 -36.03 31.02
C SER A 169 -53.45 -37.48 31.39
N SER A 170 -52.17 -37.84 31.45
CA SER A 170 -51.72 -39.16 31.90
C SER A 170 -52.10 -39.46 33.35
N ALA A 171 -51.98 -38.48 34.25
CA ALA A 171 -52.42 -38.63 35.64
C ALA A 171 -53.94 -38.89 35.74
N THR A 172 -54.74 -38.19 34.91
CA THR A 172 -56.19 -38.42 34.83
C THR A 172 -56.50 -39.83 34.33
N ALA A 173 -55.80 -40.29 33.27
CA ALA A 173 -55.96 -41.64 32.74
C ALA A 173 -55.60 -42.71 33.79
N ALA A 174 -54.52 -42.53 34.53
CA ALA A 174 -54.13 -43.42 35.62
C ALA A 174 -55.19 -43.46 36.74
N GLY A 175 -55.75 -42.31 37.12
CA GLY A 175 -56.84 -42.22 38.09
C GLY A 175 -58.10 -42.97 37.64
N ASN A 176 -58.47 -42.84 36.36
CA ASN A 176 -59.59 -43.58 35.78
C ASN A 176 -59.35 -45.10 35.79
N SER A 177 -58.15 -45.54 35.42
CA SER A 177 -57.76 -46.95 35.46
C SER A 177 -57.78 -47.52 36.88
N ALA A 178 -57.32 -46.76 37.88
CA ALA A 178 -57.40 -47.18 39.29
C ALA A 178 -58.87 -47.32 39.76
N LYS A 179 -59.74 -46.41 39.33
CA LYS A 179 -61.18 -46.49 39.63
C LYS A 179 -61.81 -47.72 38.98
N ALA A 180 -61.49 -47.99 37.72
CA ALA A 180 -61.93 -49.19 37.01
C ALA A 180 -61.45 -50.48 37.70
N ALA A 181 -60.19 -50.52 38.16
CA ALA A 181 -59.65 -51.65 38.91
C ALA A 181 -60.42 -51.91 40.22
N LYS A 182 -60.75 -50.86 40.99
CA LYS A 182 -61.61 -50.98 42.20
C LYS A 182 -63.01 -51.50 41.88
N THR A 183 -63.59 -51.06 40.76
CA THR A 183 -64.88 -51.58 40.30
C THR A 183 -64.77 -53.07 39.98
N SER A 184 -63.71 -53.49 39.28
CA SER A 184 -63.45 -54.90 38.99
C SER A 184 -63.25 -55.75 40.26
N GLU A 185 -62.55 -55.24 41.27
CA GLU A 185 -62.41 -55.89 42.58
C GLU A 185 -63.78 -56.09 43.27
N THR A 186 -64.62 -55.06 43.23
CA THR A 186 -65.99 -55.12 43.79
C THR A 186 -66.84 -56.16 43.06
N ASN A 187 -66.75 -56.19 41.72
CA ASN A 187 -67.44 -57.18 40.90
C ASN A 187 -66.95 -58.60 41.19
N ALA A 188 -65.65 -58.80 41.39
CA ALA A 188 -65.08 -60.11 41.75
C ALA A 188 -65.60 -60.60 43.10
N ARG A 189 -65.62 -59.75 44.14
CA ARG A 189 -66.20 -60.08 45.46
C ARG A 189 -67.70 -60.41 45.37
N SER A 190 -68.42 -59.69 44.53
CA SER A 190 -69.85 -59.95 44.28
C SER A 190 -70.05 -61.33 43.64
N SER A 191 -69.21 -61.67 42.65
CA SER A 191 -69.22 -63.00 42.02
C SER A 191 -68.85 -64.12 42.98
N GLU A 192 -67.87 -63.92 43.87
CA GLU A 192 -67.52 -64.87 44.92
C GLU A 192 -68.70 -65.13 45.88
N THR A 193 -69.40 -64.06 46.28
CA THR A 193 -70.60 -64.16 47.11
C THR A 193 -71.70 -64.95 46.40
N ALA A 194 -71.94 -64.69 45.11
CA ALA A 194 -72.93 -65.43 44.32
C ALA A 194 -72.57 -66.91 44.16
N ALA A 195 -71.29 -67.23 43.98
CA ALA A 195 -70.81 -68.62 43.96
C ALA A 195 -71.03 -69.31 45.31
N GLY A 196 -70.75 -68.63 46.42
CA GLY A 196 -71.02 -69.12 47.77
C GLY A 196 -72.50 -69.42 48.01
N GLN A 197 -73.40 -68.50 47.63
CA GLN A 197 -74.85 -68.72 47.69
C GLN A 197 -75.30 -69.92 46.84
N SER A 198 -74.73 -70.05 45.64
CA SER A 198 -75.00 -71.18 44.74
C SER A 198 -74.57 -72.52 45.35
N ALA A 199 -73.40 -72.55 46.01
CA ALA A 199 -72.94 -73.74 46.73
C ALA A 199 -73.85 -74.10 47.92
N SER A 200 -74.32 -73.10 48.69
CA SER A 200 -75.30 -73.32 49.76
C SER A 200 -76.63 -73.86 49.22
N ALA A 201 -77.10 -73.34 48.09
CA ALA A 201 -78.32 -73.83 47.43
C ALA A 201 -78.17 -75.29 46.94
N ALA A 202 -77.00 -75.64 46.40
CA ALA A 202 -76.69 -77.02 45.99
C ALA A 202 -76.63 -77.97 47.20
N ALA A 203 -76.04 -77.53 48.32
CA ALA A 203 -76.03 -78.30 49.57
C ALA A 203 -77.45 -78.50 50.13
N GLY A 204 -78.28 -77.45 50.12
CA GLY A 204 -79.70 -77.54 50.47
C GLY A 204 -80.45 -78.53 49.59
N SER A 205 -80.20 -78.51 48.27
CA SER A 205 -80.78 -79.46 47.31
C SER A 205 -80.35 -80.90 47.57
N LYS A 206 -79.09 -81.13 47.95
CA LYS A 206 -78.58 -82.45 48.37
C LYS A 206 -79.30 -82.95 49.62
N THR A 207 -79.51 -82.09 50.61
CA THR A 207 -80.29 -82.42 51.83
C THR A 207 -81.73 -82.75 51.48
N ALA A 208 -82.38 -81.95 50.62
CA ALA A 208 -83.75 -82.22 50.16
C ALA A 208 -83.85 -83.58 49.45
N ALA A 209 -82.91 -83.90 48.56
CA ALA A 209 -82.84 -85.18 47.87
C ALA A 209 -82.65 -86.36 48.86
N ALA A 210 -81.80 -86.18 49.89
CA ALA A 210 -81.63 -87.18 50.94
C ALA A 210 -82.91 -87.36 51.77
N SER A 211 -83.61 -86.28 52.13
CA SER A 211 -84.92 -86.34 52.79
C SER A 211 -85.97 -87.04 51.93
N SER A 212 -85.99 -86.77 50.61
CA SER A 212 -86.87 -87.47 49.66
C SER A 212 -86.54 -88.96 49.53
N ALA A 213 -85.26 -89.34 49.55
CA ALA A 213 -84.84 -90.74 49.56
C ALA A 213 -85.24 -91.46 50.85
N SER A 214 -85.13 -90.78 52.00
CA SER A 214 -85.64 -91.29 53.28
C SER A 214 -87.16 -91.47 53.24
N ALA A 215 -87.90 -90.49 52.71
CA ALA A 215 -89.36 -90.60 52.53
C ALA A 215 -89.75 -91.72 51.57
N ALA A 216 -88.98 -91.93 50.49
CA ALA A 216 -89.15 -93.06 49.59
C ALA A 216 -88.86 -94.40 50.28
N SER A 217 -87.85 -94.47 51.15
CA SER A 217 -87.54 -95.66 51.96
C SER A 217 -88.63 -95.94 52.99
N THR A 218 -89.18 -94.90 53.64
CA THR A 218 -90.37 -95.01 54.49
C THR A 218 -91.57 -95.52 53.69
N SER A 219 -91.78 -94.99 52.48
CA SER A 219 -92.86 -95.43 51.58
C SER A 219 -92.66 -96.87 51.10
N ALA A 220 -91.43 -97.31 50.86
CA ALA A 220 -91.10 -98.70 50.56
C ALA A 220 -91.34 -99.62 51.78
N GLY A 221 -91.06 -99.14 52.99
CA GLY A 221 -91.43 -99.79 54.24
C GLY A 221 -92.96 -99.90 54.39
N GLN A 222 -93.70 -98.84 54.06
CA GLN A 222 -95.17 -98.83 54.03
C GLN A 222 -95.71 -99.77 52.94
N ALA A 223 -95.04 -99.89 51.79
CA ALA A 223 -95.38 -100.84 50.74
C ALA A 223 -95.11 -102.29 51.19
N SER A 224 -94.04 -102.54 51.96
CA SER A 224 -93.72 -103.85 52.53
C SER A 224 -94.70 -104.26 53.64
N ALA A 225 -95.11 -103.29 54.47
CA ALA A 225 -96.19 -103.45 55.43
C ALA A 225 -97.54 -103.66 54.72
N SER A 226 -97.77 -102.97 53.61
CA SER A 226 -98.97 -103.13 52.76
C SER A 226 -98.97 -104.44 51.99
N ALA A 227 -97.81 -105.01 51.63
CA ALA A 227 -97.71 -106.37 51.07
C ALA A 227 -98.03 -107.44 52.12
N THR A 228 -97.62 -107.21 53.37
CA THR A 228 -97.99 -108.03 54.53
C THR A 228 -99.50 -107.90 54.85
N ALA A 229 -100.08 -106.71 54.64
CA ALA A 229 -101.52 -106.45 54.77
C ALA A 229 -102.35 -106.94 53.57
N ALA A 230 -101.78 -106.97 52.36
CA ALA A 230 -102.38 -107.53 51.14
C ALA A 230 -102.47 -109.06 51.23
N GLY A 231 -101.49 -109.72 51.87
CA GLY A 231 -101.60 -111.13 52.26
C GLY A 231 -102.76 -111.41 53.21
N LYS A 232 -103.13 -110.43 54.07
CA LYS A 232 -104.31 -110.50 54.95
C LYS A 232 -105.62 -110.02 54.29
N SER A 233 -105.54 -109.27 53.19
CA SER A 233 -106.69 -108.71 52.45
C SER A 233 -107.12 -109.57 51.26
N ALA A 234 -106.31 -110.55 50.86
CA ALA A 234 -106.71 -111.63 49.94
C ALA A 234 -107.81 -112.52 50.56
N GLU A 235 -107.99 -112.50 51.88
CA GLU A 235 -109.10 -113.15 52.61
C GLU A 235 -110.35 -112.26 52.76
N SER A 236 -110.34 -111.01 52.27
CA SER A 236 -111.48 -110.07 52.41
C SER A 236 -111.93 -109.36 51.12
N ALA A 237 -111.23 -109.55 49.99
CA ALA A 237 -111.59 -108.98 48.68
C ALA A 237 -112.54 -109.86 47.83
N ALA A 238 -113.33 -110.71 48.49
CA ALA A 238 -114.58 -111.25 47.92
C ALA A 238 -115.75 -110.26 48.06
N SER A 239 -115.52 -109.07 48.63
CA SER A 239 -116.54 -108.03 48.81
C SER A 239 -115.99 -106.69 48.36
N SER A 240 -116.66 -106.04 47.40
CA SER A 240 -116.51 -104.62 47.01
C SER A 240 -115.74 -104.33 45.71
N ALA A 241 -116.25 -104.90 44.62
CA ALA A 241 -115.99 -104.47 43.25
C ALA A 241 -117.02 -103.42 42.76
N SER A 242 -117.11 -102.18 43.30
CA SER A 242 -118.17 -101.28 42.81
C SER A 242 -118.00 -99.75 42.79
N THR A 243 -116.83 -99.11 43.04
CA THR A 243 -116.88 -97.63 43.14
C THR A 243 -115.66 -96.80 42.70
N ALA A 244 -114.96 -97.09 41.60
CA ALA A 244 -113.91 -96.15 41.16
C ALA A 244 -113.69 -96.05 39.64
N THR A 245 -114.77 -96.07 38.85
CA THR A 245 -114.75 -95.87 37.39
C THR A 245 -115.17 -94.46 36.96
N THR A 246 -115.24 -93.47 37.87
CA THR A 246 -115.89 -92.19 37.55
C THR A 246 -115.07 -90.96 37.97
N LYS A 247 -114.05 -90.58 37.18
CA LYS A 247 -113.63 -89.17 36.96
C LYS A 247 -112.41 -89.05 36.02
N ALA A 248 -112.62 -89.41 34.75
CA ALA A 248 -111.65 -89.22 33.65
C ALA A 248 -112.19 -88.26 32.56
N GLY A 249 -112.87 -87.16 32.94
CA GLY A 249 -113.72 -86.40 31.99
C GLY A 249 -113.53 -84.88 31.87
N GLU A 250 -112.54 -84.23 32.49
CA GLU A 250 -112.45 -82.75 32.50
C GLU A 250 -111.19 -82.23 31.77
N ALA A 251 -111.02 -82.57 30.49
CA ALA A 251 -109.81 -82.23 29.71
C ALA A 251 -110.06 -81.66 28.30
N THR A 252 -111.12 -80.87 28.07
CA THR A 252 -111.41 -80.43 26.67
C THR A 252 -111.82 -78.97 26.44
N GLU A 253 -111.91 -78.09 27.44
CA GLU A 253 -112.24 -76.67 27.19
C GLU A 253 -111.04 -75.70 27.16
N GLN A 254 -109.83 -76.13 27.49
CA GLN A 254 -108.62 -75.27 27.53
C GLN A 254 -107.93 -75.08 26.16
N ALA A 255 -108.38 -75.76 25.10
CA ALA A 255 -107.69 -75.78 23.80
C ALA A 255 -108.01 -74.56 22.90
N SER A 256 -109.09 -73.81 23.15
CA SER A 256 -109.56 -72.75 22.22
C SER A 256 -109.13 -71.32 22.59
N ALA A 257 -108.50 -71.12 23.76
CA ALA A 257 -107.95 -69.84 24.19
C ALA A 257 -106.48 -69.61 23.77
N ALA A 258 -105.73 -70.70 23.51
CA ALA A 258 -104.32 -70.65 23.12
C ALA A 258 -104.10 -70.14 21.67
N ALA A 259 -105.10 -70.25 20.79
CA ALA A 259 -104.95 -69.94 19.37
C ALA A 259 -105.05 -68.43 19.02
N ARG A 260 -105.68 -67.60 19.86
CA ARG A 260 -105.81 -66.14 19.62
C ARG A 260 -104.68 -65.29 20.22
N SER A 261 -103.92 -65.84 21.18
CA SER A 261 -102.76 -65.18 21.78
C SER A 261 -101.48 -65.29 20.92
N ALA A 262 -101.42 -66.27 20.02
CA ALA A 262 -100.28 -66.47 19.10
C ALA A 262 -100.20 -65.44 17.95
N SER A 263 -101.31 -64.80 17.58
CA SER A 263 -101.37 -63.82 16.46
C SER A 263 -100.92 -62.42 16.87
N ALA A 264 -101.09 -62.04 18.15
CA ALA A 264 -100.65 -60.77 18.70
C ALA A 264 -99.13 -60.75 19.00
N ALA A 265 -98.55 -61.89 19.40
CA ALA A 265 -97.11 -62.04 19.63
C ALA A 265 -96.26 -61.85 18.35
N LYS A 266 -96.77 -62.27 17.18
CA LYS A 266 -96.05 -62.20 15.88
C LYS A 266 -95.91 -60.77 15.32
N THR A 267 -96.83 -59.87 15.65
CA THR A 267 -96.79 -58.45 15.22
C THR A 267 -95.83 -57.64 16.12
N SER A 268 -95.76 -57.98 17.41
CA SER A 268 -94.82 -57.36 18.35
C SER A 268 -93.36 -57.79 18.12
N GLU A 269 -93.12 -59.01 17.63
CA GLU A 269 -91.79 -59.49 17.23
C GLU A 269 -91.24 -58.74 16.00
N THR A 270 -92.12 -58.36 15.07
CA THR A 270 -91.75 -57.64 13.83
C THR A 270 -91.39 -56.17 14.11
N ASN A 271 -92.12 -55.51 15.02
CA ASN A 271 -91.84 -54.12 15.43
C ASN A 271 -90.59 -54.00 16.32
N ALA A 272 -90.24 -55.04 17.08
CA ALA A 272 -88.99 -55.12 17.85
C ALA A 272 -87.76 -55.23 16.92
N LYS A 273 -87.80 -56.10 15.89
CA LYS A 273 -86.74 -56.23 14.86
C LYS A 273 -86.53 -54.97 14.02
N ALA A 274 -87.60 -54.23 13.69
CA ALA A 274 -87.52 -52.95 12.98
C ALA A 274 -86.85 -51.84 13.82
N SER A 275 -87.06 -51.86 15.14
CA SER A 275 -86.41 -50.93 16.08
C SER A 275 -84.94 -51.26 16.32
N GLU A 276 -84.56 -52.55 16.34
CA GLU A 276 -83.16 -53.00 16.38
C GLU A 276 -82.37 -52.54 15.14
N THR A 277 -82.97 -52.67 13.95
CA THR A 277 -82.33 -52.27 12.67
C THR A 277 -82.12 -50.75 12.59
N SER A 278 -83.05 -49.97 13.13
CA SER A 278 -82.97 -48.50 13.18
C SER A 278 -81.94 -48.01 14.21
N ALA A 279 -81.78 -48.73 15.33
CA ALA A 279 -80.75 -48.45 16.32
C ALA A 279 -79.34 -48.75 15.78
N GLU A 280 -79.15 -49.85 15.04
CA GLU A 280 -77.86 -50.21 14.43
C GLU A 280 -77.47 -49.28 13.27
N SER A 281 -78.44 -48.84 12.46
CA SER A 281 -78.21 -47.80 11.44
C SER A 281 -77.80 -46.46 12.06
N SER A 282 -78.42 -46.08 13.19
CA SER A 282 -78.07 -44.84 13.91
C SER A 282 -76.68 -44.92 14.55
N LYS A 283 -76.28 -46.09 15.05
CA LYS A 283 -74.93 -46.35 15.58
C LYS A 283 -73.86 -46.26 14.49
N THR A 284 -74.15 -46.79 13.30
CA THR A 284 -73.26 -46.71 12.13
C THR A 284 -73.12 -45.27 11.64
N ALA A 285 -74.22 -44.51 11.55
CA ALA A 285 -74.19 -43.09 11.16
C ALA A 285 -73.41 -42.22 12.17
N ALA A 286 -73.52 -42.50 13.47
CA ALA A 286 -72.74 -41.83 14.50
C ALA A 286 -71.23 -42.14 14.40
N ALA A 287 -70.87 -43.39 14.09
CA ALA A 287 -69.48 -43.79 13.89
C ALA A 287 -68.87 -43.16 12.61
N SER A 288 -69.63 -43.10 11.51
CA SER A 288 -69.22 -42.41 10.27
C SER A 288 -69.06 -40.90 10.45
N SER A 289 -69.89 -40.29 11.30
CA SER A 289 -69.79 -38.87 11.63
C SER A 289 -68.56 -38.58 12.50
N ALA A 290 -68.23 -39.49 13.44
CA ALA A 290 -67.04 -39.37 14.28
C ALA A 290 -65.74 -39.52 13.49
N SER A 291 -65.68 -40.45 12.52
CA SER A 291 -64.52 -40.61 11.64
C SER A 291 -64.33 -39.44 10.69
N SER A 292 -65.42 -38.88 10.15
CA SER A 292 -65.38 -37.65 9.34
C SER A 292 -64.88 -36.44 10.13
N ALA A 293 -65.28 -36.32 11.40
CA ALA A 293 -64.79 -35.28 12.30
C ALA A 293 -63.30 -35.46 12.63
N ALA A 294 -62.83 -36.69 12.85
CA ALA A 294 -61.42 -36.99 13.09
C ALA A 294 -60.55 -36.68 11.86
N SER A 295 -60.97 -37.07 10.65
CA SER A 295 -60.27 -36.72 9.41
C SER A 295 -60.20 -35.22 9.19
N SER A 296 -61.29 -34.49 9.48
CA SER A 296 -61.31 -33.03 9.39
C SER A 296 -60.34 -32.37 10.38
N ALA A 297 -60.21 -32.92 11.59
CA ALA A 297 -59.22 -32.46 12.57
C ALA A 297 -57.77 -32.71 12.11
N SER A 298 -57.49 -33.85 11.48
CA SER A 298 -56.16 -34.17 10.91
C SER A 298 -55.81 -33.25 9.73
N SER A 299 -56.77 -32.92 8.86
CA SER A 299 -56.57 -31.96 7.77
C SER A 299 -56.28 -30.55 8.30
N ALA A 300 -56.93 -30.16 9.40
CA ALA A 300 -56.69 -28.87 10.06
C ALA A 300 -55.29 -28.81 10.71
N SER A 301 -54.82 -29.88 11.35
CA SER A 301 -53.47 -29.92 11.92
C SER A 301 -52.39 -29.90 10.84
N ALA A 302 -52.58 -30.65 9.75
CA ALA A 302 -51.65 -30.65 8.62
C ALA A 302 -51.53 -29.25 7.96
N SER A 303 -52.65 -28.53 7.84
CA SER A 303 -52.65 -27.15 7.32
C SER A 303 -51.91 -26.18 8.23
N LYS A 304 -51.97 -26.37 9.55
CA LYS A 304 -51.23 -25.57 10.54
C LYS A 304 -49.72 -25.82 10.45
N ASP A 305 -49.31 -27.07 10.26
CA ASP A 305 -47.90 -27.44 10.13
C ASP A 305 -47.30 -26.91 8.83
N GLU A 306 -48.05 -26.95 7.72
CA GLU A 306 -47.64 -26.38 6.44
C GLU A 306 -47.49 -24.85 6.52
N ALA A 307 -48.43 -24.16 7.15
CA ALA A 307 -48.31 -22.72 7.40
C ALA A 307 -47.04 -22.37 8.21
N THR A 308 -46.67 -23.22 9.17
CA THR A 308 -45.48 -23.04 10.00
C THR A 308 -44.18 -23.30 9.22
N ARG A 309 -44.17 -24.31 8.32
CA ARG A 309 -43.04 -24.54 7.40
C ARG A 309 -42.84 -23.37 6.45
N GLN A 310 -43.92 -22.84 5.86
CA GLN A 310 -43.85 -21.71 4.94
C GLN A 310 -43.32 -20.44 5.63
N ALA A 311 -43.76 -20.17 6.87
CA ALA A 311 -43.23 -19.07 7.66
C ALA A 311 -41.72 -19.21 7.96
N SER A 312 -41.28 -20.44 8.24
CA SER A 312 -39.85 -20.74 8.49
C SER A 312 -39.01 -20.60 7.22
N ALA A 313 -39.53 -21.04 6.07
CA ALA A 313 -38.89 -20.86 4.77
C ALA A 313 -38.74 -19.37 4.42
N ALA A 314 -39.80 -18.57 4.62
CA ALA A 314 -39.77 -17.12 4.39
C ALA A 314 -38.72 -16.42 5.27
N LYS A 315 -38.59 -16.84 6.54
CA LYS A 315 -37.57 -16.32 7.46
C LYS A 315 -36.15 -16.70 7.04
N GLY A 316 -35.96 -17.92 6.53
CA GLY A 316 -34.72 -18.37 5.91
C GLY A 316 -34.35 -17.51 4.72
N SER A 317 -35.29 -17.29 3.78
CA SER A 317 -35.09 -16.42 2.62
C SER A 317 -34.74 -14.98 2.99
N ALA A 318 -35.38 -14.41 4.02
CA ALA A 318 -35.05 -13.07 4.51
C ALA A 318 -33.63 -13.00 5.10
N THR A 319 -33.19 -14.04 5.79
CA THR A 319 -31.83 -14.15 6.32
C THR A 319 -30.80 -14.23 5.20
N THR A 320 -31.06 -15.07 4.18
CA THR A 320 -30.20 -15.18 2.99
C THR A 320 -30.09 -13.85 2.24
N ALA A 321 -31.19 -13.14 2.05
CA ALA A 321 -31.20 -11.82 1.42
C ALA A 321 -30.36 -10.80 2.22
N SER A 322 -30.47 -10.82 3.54
CA SER A 322 -29.68 -9.94 4.40
C SER A 322 -28.18 -10.25 4.35
N THR A 323 -27.78 -11.52 4.34
CA THR A 323 -26.37 -11.92 4.18
C THR A 323 -25.81 -11.45 2.84
N LYS A 324 -26.58 -11.62 1.75
CA LYS A 324 -26.16 -11.16 0.42
C LYS A 324 -25.99 -9.64 0.34
N ALA A 325 -26.83 -8.88 1.04
CA ALA A 325 -26.67 -7.43 1.14
C ALA A 325 -25.38 -7.03 1.87
N THR A 326 -25.02 -7.74 2.95
CA THR A 326 -23.76 -7.50 3.68
C THR A 326 -22.53 -7.87 2.84
N GLU A 327 -22.55 -8.99 2.12
CA GLU A 327 -21.48 -9.39 1.20
C GLU A 327 -21.27 -8.37 0.07
N ALA A 328 -22.36 -7.83 -0.48
CA ALA A 328 -22.30 -6.79 -1.50
C ALA A 328 -21.69 -5.48 -0.95
N ALA A 329 -22.04 -5.08 0.27
CA ALA A 329 -21.46 -3.92 0.94
C ALA A 329 -19.95 -4.11 1.22
N GLY A 330 -19.54 -5.31 1.65
CA GLY A 330 -18.12 -5.66 1.82
C GLY A 330 -17.34 -5.58 0.51
N SER A 331 -17.92 -6.10 -0.58
CA SER A 331 -17.32 -6.06 -1.92
C SER A 331 -17.15 -4.63 -2.44
N ALA A 332 -18.13 -3.75 -2.20
CA ALA A 332 -18.03 -2.34 -2.56
C ALA A 332 -16.91 -1.61 -1.78
N THR A 333 -16.73 -1.97 -0.50
CA THR A 333 -15.66 -1.42 0.34
C THR A 333 -14.28 -1.85 -0.16
N ALA A 334 -14.12 -3.13 -0.53
CA ALA A 334 -12.89 -3.64 -1.11
C ALA A 334 -12.55 -2.94 -2.45
N ALA A 335 -13.55 -2.73 -3.31
CA ALA A 335 -13.36 -2.00 -4.56
C ALA A 335 -12.90 -0.54 -4.33
N ALA A 336 -13.45 0.14 -3.33
CA ALA A 336 -13.02 1.50 -2.96
C ALA A 336 -11.57 1.55 -2.46
N GLN A 337 -11.14 0.56 -1.66
CA GLN A 337 -9.76 0.45 -1.21
C GLN A 337 -8.79 0.18 -2.37
N SER A 338 -9.17 -0.71 -3.30
CA SER A 338 -8.36 -0.97 -4.51
C SER A 338 -8.20 0.29 -5.37
N LYS A 339 -9.26 1.11 -5.51
CA LYS A 339 -9.19 2.39 -6.21
C LYS A 339 -8.17 3.34 -5.56
N SER A 340 -8.26 3.55 -4.24
CA SER A 340 -7.32 4.42 -3.52
C SER A 340 -5.86 3.94 -3.60
N THR A 341 -5.66 2.62 -3.59
CA THR A 341 -4.34 2.00 -3.76
C THR A 341 -3.79 2.27 -5.16
N ALA A 342 -4.63 2.15 -6.21
CA ALA A 342 -4.24 2.44 -7.58
C ALA A 342 -3.91 3.93 -7.80
N GLU A 343 -4.70 4.83 -7.23
CA GLU A 343 -4.43 6.29 -7.27
C GLU A 343 -3.09 6.62 -6.59
N SER A 344 -2.83 6.04 -5.42
CA SER A 344 -1.56 6.22 -4.71
C SER A 344 -0.35 5.63 -5.46
N ALA A 345 -0.56 4.58 -6.26
CA ALA A 345 0.48 4.01 -7.11
C ALA A 345 0.77 4.93 -8.32
N ALA A 346 -0.27 5.51 -8.92
CA ALA A 346 -0.13 6.46 -10.02
C ALA A 346 0.67 7.71 -9.61
N THR A 347 0.34 8.32 -8.47
CA THR A 347 1.07 9.49 -7.95
C THR A 347 2.55 9.18 -7.66
N ARG A 348 2.83 7.98 -7.14
CA ARG A 348 4.22 7.53 -6.92
C ARG A 348 4.98 7.34 -8.23
N ALA A 349 4.34 6.79 -9.26
CA ALA A 349 4.94 6.63 -10.58
C ALA A 349 5.25 7.99 -11.22
N GLU A 350 4.33 8.95 -11.13
CA GLU A 350 4.50 10.31 -11.64
C GLU A 350 5.64 11.05 -10.91
N THR A 351 5.70 10.89 -9.59
CA THR A 351 6.78 11.43 -8.75
C THR A 351 8.14 10.80 -9.08
N ALA A 352 8.17 9.49 -9.37
CA ALA A 352 9.39 8.78 -9.76
C ALA A 352 9.85 9.21 -11.15
N ALA A 353 8.94 9.38 -12.10
CA ALA A 353 9.23 9.89 -13.43
C ALA A 353 9.81 11.31 -13.36
N LYS A 354 9.20 12.21 -12.57
CA LYS A 354 9.73 13.56 -12.36
C LYS A 354 11.14 13.56 -11.76
N ARG A 355 11.38 12.69 -10.76
CA ARG A 355 12.72 12.50 -10.19
C ARG A 355 13.72 12.00 -11.22
N ALA A 356 13.31 11.10 -12.12
CA ALA A 356 14.17 10.61 -13.18
C ALA A 356 14.52 11.73 -14.19
N GLU A 357 13.55 12.59 -14.55
CA GLU A 357 13.79 13.79 -15.35
C GLU A 357 14.75 14.77 -14.67
N ASP A 358 14.56 15.01 -13.37
CA ASP A 358 15.42 15.90 -12.58
C ASP A 358 16.85 15.36 -12.49
N ILE A 359 17.02 14.05 -12.28
CA ILE A 359 18.32 13.39 -12.27
C ILE A 359 18.96 13.43 -13.66
N ALA A 360 18.21 13.15 -14.72
CA ALA A 360 18.73 13.22 -16.08
C ALA A 360 19.19 14.65 -16.44
N SER A 361 18.47 15.67 -15.97
CA SER A 361 18.84 17.07 -16.15
C SER A 361 20.05 17.46 -15.29
N ALA A 362 20.15 16.95 -14.06
CA ALA A 362 21.29 17.18 -13.18
C ALA A 362 22.56 16.42 -13.61
N VAL A 363 22.40 15.30 -14.32
CA VAL A 363 23.47 14.47 -14.90
C VAL A 363 23.70 14.82 -16.37
N ALA A 364 23.23 15.98 -16.85
CA ALA A 364 23.68 16.52 -18.13
C ALA A 364 25.20 16.73 -18.05
N LEU A 365 25.95 15.78 -18.60
CA LEU A 365 27.41 15.80 -18.62
C LEU A 365 27.83 16.81 -19.69
N GLU A 366 28.11 18.04 -19.26
CA GLU A 366 28.72 19.06 -20.11
C GLU A 366 30.24 18.85 -20.17
N ASP A 367 30.84 19.10 -21.34
CA ASP A 367 32.29 19.13 -21.49
C ASP A 367 32.89 20.25 -20.65
N ALA A 368 33.99 19.95 -19.96
CA ALA A 368 34.68 20.97 -19.17
C ALA A 368 35.36 21.99 -20.08
N SER A 369 35.47 23.21 -19.57
CA SER A 369 36.29 24.27 -20.16
C SER A 369 37.24 24.82 -19.10
N THR A 370 38.12 25.74 -19.51
CA THR A 370 39.03 26.43 -18.60
C THR A 370 38.32 27.32 -17.57
N THR A 371 37.04 27.62 -17.78
CA THR A 371 36.23 28.48 -16.88
C THR A 371 34.98 27.79 -16.32
N LYS A 372 34.66 26.57 -16.79
CA LYS A 372 33.45 25.82 -16.41
C LYS A 372 33.80 24.37 -16.12
N LYS A 373 33.40 23.86 -14.94
CA LYS A 373 33.63 22.46 -14.55
C LYS A 373 32.76 21.53 -15.40
N GLY A 374 33.29 20.39 -15.82
CA GLY A 374 32.61 19.40 -16.65
C GLY A 374 33.43 18.10 -16.78
N ILE A 375 33.09 17.25 -17.74
CA ILE A 375 33.88 16.05 -18.07
C ILE A 375 34.95 16.36 -19.12
N VAL A 376 36.12 15.71 -19.03
CA VAL A 376 37.20 15.86 -20.01
C VAL A 376 37.72 14.49 -20.40
N GLN A 377 37.87 14.26 -21.69
CA GLN A 377 38.52 13.06 -22.21
C GLN A 377 40.03 13.30 -22.28
N LEU A 378 40.80 12.34 -21.74
CA LEU A 378 42.24 12.45 -21.61
C LEU A 378 42.96 11.82 -22.79
N SER A 379 44.02 12.48 -23.29
CA SER A 379 44.89 11.94 -24.34
C SER A 379 46.34 11.90 -23.89
N SER A 380 47.02 10.80 -24.22
CA SER A 380 48.45 10.62 -23.98
C SER A 380 49.32 10.87 -25.22
N ALA A 381 48.73 11.33 -26.33
CA ALA A 381 49.46 11.67 -27.53
C ALA A 381 50.27 12.97 -27.34
N THR A 382 51.55 12.95 -27.70
CA THR A 382 52.46 14.12 -27.60
C THR A 382 52.34 15.07 -28.80
N ASN A 383 51.57 14.70 -29.81
CA ASN A 383 51.34 15.44 -31.05
C ASN A 383 49.83 15.61 -31.35
N SER A 384 48.97 15.55 -30.33
CA SER A 384 47.53 15.76 -30.49
C SER A 384 47.25 17.18 -30.99
N THR A 385 46.45 17.31 -32.05
CA THR A 385 45.91 18.59 -32.53
C THR A 385 44.55 18.93 -31.92
N SER A 386 44.01 18.06 -31.05
CA SER A 386 42.72 18.28 -30.42
C SER A 386 42.81 19.32 -29.31
N GLU A 387 41.95 20.34 -29.38
CA GLU A 387 41.78 21.38 -28.35
C GLU A 387 40.74 20.99 -27.28
N THR A 388 40.02 19.88 -27.47
CA THR A 388 38.96 19.43 -26.56
C THR A 388 39.39 18.32 -25.61
N LEU A 389 40.59 17.77 -25.79
CA LEU A 389 41.16 16.70 -24.96
C LEU A 389 42.23 17.27 -24.03
N ALA A 390 42.21 16.91 -22.75
CA ALA A 390 43.30 17.28 -21.85
C ALA A 390 44.48 16.31 -21.95
N ALA A 391 45.69 16.86 -21.90
CA ALA A 391 46.92 16.09 -21.87
C ALA A 391 47.07 15.33 -20.55
N THR A 392 47.47 14.06 -20.62
CA THR A 392 47.84 13.30 -19.41
C THR A 392 49.23 13.68 -18.90
N PRO A 393 49.54 13.43 -17.62
CA PRO A 393 50.90 13.55 -17.11
C PRO A 393 51.94 12.75 -17.92
N LYS A 394 51.52 11.64 -18.55
CA LYS A 394 52.36 10.84 -19.45
C LYS A 394 52.71 11.60 -20.73
N ALA A 395 51.76 12.28 -21.36
CA ALA A 395 52.04 13.13 -22.52
C ALA A 395 52.96 14.30 -22.16
N VAL A 396 52.67 14.99 -21.06
CA VAL A 396 53.47 16.12 -20.57
C VAL A 396 54.90 15.69 -20.26
N LYS A 397 55.07 14.57 -19.54
CA LYS A 397 56.40 14.02 -19.25
C LYS A 397 57.14 13.59 -20.51
N SER A 398 56.46 12.96 -21.46
CA SER A 398 57.11 12.55 -22.72
C SER A 398 57.56 13.76 -23.55
N ALA A 399 56.79 14.86 -23.54
CA ALA A 399 57.19 16.12 -24.16
C ALA A 399 58.38 16.78 -23.43
N TYR A 400 58.36 16.76 -22.09
CA TYR A 400 59.45 17.26 -21.26
C TYR A 400 60.75 16.47 -21.49
N ASP A 401 60.70 15.13 -21.42
CA ASP A 401 61.85 14.27 -21.67
C ASP A 401 62.41 14.45 -23.10
N ASN A 402 61.55 14.81 -24.07
CA ASN A 402 61.99 15.14 -25.42
C ASN A 402 62.70 16.50 -25.49
N ALA A 403 62.26 17.48 -24.69
CA ALA A 403 62.88 18.79 -24.58
C ALA A 403 64.27 18.71 -23.91
N GLU A 404 64.42 17.88 -22.87
CA GLU A 404 65.71 17.60 -22.20
C GLU A 404 66.77 16.98 -23.13
N LYS A 405 66.36 16.35 -24.24
CA LYS A 405 67.29 15.81 -25.26
C LYS A 405 67.80 16.87 -26.24
N ARG A 406 67.39 18.14 -26.10
CA ARG A 406 67.79 19.24 -26.99
C ARG A 406 68.89 20.08 -26.34
N LEU A 407 69.65 20.77 -27.18
CA LEU A 407 70.72 21.64 -26.70
C LEU A 407 70.14 22.81 -25.91
N GLN A 408 70.62 22.98 -24.69
CA GLN A 408 70.27 24.06 -23.79
C GLN A 408 70.96 25.35 -24.25
N LYS A 409 70.18 26.42 -24.43
CA LYS A 409 70.70 27.68 -24.98
C LYS A 409 71.70 28.35 -24.02
N ASP A 410 71.43 28.29 -22.74
CA ASP A 410 72.27 28.80 -21.65
C ASP A 410 73.58 28.03 -21.50
N GLN A 411 73.65 26.77 -21.95
CA GLN A 411 74.89 25.99 -21.99
C GLN A 411 75.81 26.37 -23.15
N ASN A 412 75.35 27.18 -24.11
CA ASN A 412 76.16 27.67 -25.24
C ASN A 412 76.96 26.56 -25.96
N GLY A 413 76.36 25.37 -26.10
CA GLY A 413 76.99 24.22 -26.76
C GLY A 413 77.95 23.40 -25.88
N ALA A 414 78.03 23.68 -24.58
CA ALA A 414 78.80 22.86 -23.64
C ALA A 414 78.28 21.41 -23.56
N ASP A 415 76.96 21.25 -23.73
CA ASP A 415 76.15 20.03 -23.67
C ASP A 415 76.10 19.21 -24.97
N ILE A 416 76.87 19.60 -26.00
CA ILE A 416 77.04 18.81 -27.22
C ILE A 416 77.77 17.50 -26.88
N PRO A 417 77.14 16.30 -27.05
CA PRO A 417 77.75 15.04 -26.65
C PRO A 417 79.01 14.69 -27.45
N ASP A 418 79.04 15.03 -28.74
CA ASP A 418 80.19 14.82 -29.63
C ASP A 418 80.51 16.10 -30.42
N LYS A 419 81.43 16.88 -29.86
CA LYS A 419 81.85 18.17 -30.42
C LYS A 419 82.62 18.00 -31.73
N GLY A 420 83.35 16.91 -31.91
CA GLY A 420 84.12 16.64 -33.13
C GLY A 420 83.21 16.35 -34.31
N ARG A 421 82.22 15.47 -34.13
CA ARG A 421 81.19 15.20 -35.14
C ARG A 421 80.33 16.43 -35.43
N PHE A 422 80.00 17.23 -34.40
CA PHE A 422 79.27 18.48 -34.59
C PHE A 422 80.04 19.47 -35.48
N LEU A 423 81.33 19.70 -35.20
CA LEU A 423 82.20 20.56 -36.02
C LEU A 423 82.24 20.09 -37.49
N ASN A 424 82.36 18.79 -37.72
CA ASN A 424 82.30 18.21 -39.07
C ASN A 424 80.95 18.47 -39.76
N ASN A 425 79.82 18.25 -39.08
CA ASN A 425 78.47 18.49 -39.63
C ASN A 425 78.24 19.95 -40.04
N ILE A 426 78.85 20.92 -39.34
CA ILE A 426 78.75 22.35 -39.67
C ILE A 426 79.89 22.81 -40.61
N ASN A 427 80.70 21.90 -41.15
CA ASN A 427 81.88 22.19 -41.97
C ASN A 427 82.89 23.14 -41.30
N ALA A 428 83.02 23.07 -39.97
CA ALA A 428 84.02 23.79 -39.20
C ALA A 428 85.17 22.86 -38.80
N VAL A 429 86.36 23.43 -38.65
CA VAL A 429 87.58 22.73 -38.22
C VAL A 429 88.01 23.24 -36.85
N SER A 430 88.42 22.35 -35.95
CA SER A 430 88.87 22.76 -34.62
C SER A 430 90.13 23.63 -34.75
N LYS A 431 90.33 24.60 -33.84
CA LYS A 431 91.56 25.43 -33.82
C LYS A 431 92.82 24.57 -33.74
N THR A 432 92.74 23.44 -33.05
CA THR A 432 93.79 22.42 -32.93
C THR A 432 94.04 21.67 -34.24
N ASP A 433 93.02 21.19 -34.95
CA ASP A 433 93.20 20.53 -36.26
C ASP A 433 93.70 21.51 -37.33
N PHE A 434 93.25 22.77 -37.26
CA PHE A 434 93.73 23.84 -38.12
C PHE A 434 95.20 24.19 -37.82
N ALA A 435 95.61 24.11 -36.54
CA ALA A 435 97.00 24.30 -36.11
C ALA A 435 97.88 23.11 -36.53
N ASP A 436 97.44 21.87 -36.33
CA ASP A 436 98.17 20.65 -36.71
C ASP A 436 98.35 20.52 -38.23
N LYS A 437 97.42 21.07 -39.02
CA LYS A 437 97.55 21.15 -40.50
C LYS A 437 98.26 22.41 -40.99
N ARG A 438 98.44 23.44 -40.17
CA ARG A 438 99.27 24.62 -40.46
C ARG A 438 100.75 24.27 -40.28
N GLY A 439 101.26 23.47 -41.21
CA GLY A 439 102.67 23.07 -41.24
C GLY A 439 102.97 22.04 -42.33
N MET A 440 101.98 21.27 -42.79
CA MET A 440 102.17 20.27 -43.84
C MET A 440 102.04 20.89 -45.25
N ARG A 441 103.06 21.62 -45.69
CA ARG A 441 103.33 21.80 -47.13
C ARG A 441 104.06 20.55 -47.62
N TYR A 442 103.34 19.61 -48.23
CA TYR A 442 103.99 18.62 -49.09
C TYR A 442 104.54 19.34 -50.32
N VAL A 443 105.86 19.56 -50.37
CA VAL A 443 106.56 19.93 -51.61
C VAL A 443 107.28 18.68 -52.09
N ARG A 444 106.77 18.08 -53.16
CA ARG A 444 107.48 17.03 -53.90
C ARG A 444 108.47 17.75 -54.81
N VAL A 445 109.75 17.79 -54.44
CA VAL A 445 110.82 18.31 -55.32
C VAL A 445 111.37 17.13 -56.11
N ASN A 446 111.15 17.09 -57.42
CA ASN A 446 111.82 16.12 -58.28
C ASN A 446 113.31 16.47 -58.34
N ALA A 447 114.20 15.50 -58.11
CA ALA A 447 115.63 15.69 -58.25
C ALA A 447 115.99 16.05 -59.71
N PRO A 448 116.76 17.11 -59.97
CA PRO A 448 117.25 17.42 -61.31
C PRO A 448 118.26 16.36 -61.77
N ALA A 449 118.23 16.03 -63.06
CA ALA A 449 119.12 15.03 -63.67
C ALA A 449 120.60 15.39 -63.44
N GLY A 450 121.33 14.57 -62.69
CA GLY A 450 122.76 14.76 -62.40
C GLY A 450 123.17 14.71 -60.92
N ALA A 451 122.24 14.43 -59.98
CA ALA A 451 122.59 14.29 -58.56
C ALA A 451 123.30 12.95 -58.27
N THR A 452 124.56 13.01 -57.82
CA THR A 452 125.38 11.85 -57.45
C THR A 452 125.30 11.59 -55.94
N SER A 453 125.08 10.34 -55.54
CA SER A 453 124.94 9.93 -54.15
C SER A 453 126.21 10.20 -53.32
N GLY A 454 126.09 10.90 -52.20
CA GLY A 454 127.17 11.06 -51.19
C GLY A 454 127.80 12.45 -51.08
N LYS A 455 127.31 13.46 -51.80
CA LYS A 455 127.55 14.88 -51.49
C LYS A 455 126.25 15.65 -51.73
N TYR A 456 125.74 16.24 -50.65
CA TYR A 456 124.41 16.84 -50.44
C TYR A 456 123.34 15.88 -49.93
#